data_AF-A0A5N5L450-F1
#
_entry.id   AF-A0A5N5L450-F1
#
_cell.length_a   1.000
_cell.length_b   1.000
_cell.length_c   1.000
_cell.angle_alpha   90.00
_cell.angle_beta   90.00
_cell.angle_gamma   90.00
#
_symmetry.space_group_name_H-M   'P 1'
#
loop_
_entity.id
_entity.type
_entity.pdbx_description
1 polymer ?
#
loop_
_entity_poly.entity_id
_entity_poly.type
_entity_poly.pdbx_seq_one_letter_code
_entity_poly.pdbx_strand_id
1 'polypeptide(L)'
;MAVLICSSSSSSSSNVSLSKPRFLSSPHHHKNKQRLLIRTCWNPVRLETNTKFQFSHHEDNRRRLLAPKSSSSSSSSVNGYGGNIEQYYGSEQRVEREEGVELNERIRRFIEFLPSILPGGDWWSFSDEVQIKIVAKPVTMWRALSRMWHLVAQDRWVIFAAFTALIVAALSEIAVPHYLTASIFSAQSATVAVFHQNVRLLVVLCVVAGICSGLRGCCFGIANMILVKRMRETLYSALLLQDISFFDNETVGDLTSRLGSDCQQVSRVIGNDLNLIMRNVLQGTGALIYLIILSWKLGSFTLLICTTLGAVMLIYGQYQKKAAKLTQDFTASANEVAQETFSLMRTVRVYGTEKVELGRYKLWLEKLANISLRQSAAYGFWNLSFNTLYHSTQVIAVLVGGTSILAGHITAEQLTKFILYSEWLIYST
;
A
#
# COMPACT_ATOMS: atom_id res chain seq x y z
N MET A 1 -2.30 3.39 -8.42
CA MET A 1 -3.37 2.53 -7.86
C MET A 1 -2.73 1.24 -7.35
N ALA A 2 -2.60 1.04 -6.04
CA ALA A 2 -1.98 -0.17 -5.47
C ALA A 2 -2.73 -0.54 -4.18
N VAL A 3 -3.80 -1.31 -4.33
CA VAL A 3 -4.54 -1.92 -3.23
C VAL A 3 -3.92 -3.29 -2.98
N LEU A 4 -3.46 -3.50 -1.75
CA LEU A 4 -3.05 -4.78 -1.19
C LEU A 4 -4.22 -5.78 -1.29
N ILE A 5 -4.18 -6.66 -2.27
CA ILE A 5 -5.02 -7.86 -2.26
C ILE A 5 -4.29 -8.90 -1.42
N CYS A 6 -4.68 -8.95 -0.14
CA CYS A 6 -4.45 -10.10 0.71
C CYS A 6 -5.50 -11.16 0.31
N SER A 7 -5.08 -12.19 -0.42
CA SER A 7 -5.91 -13.38 -0.62
C SER A 7 -5.09 -14.61 -0.27
N SER A 8 -5.32 -15.05 0.96
CA SER A 8 -5.48 -16.45 1.37
C SER A 8 -5.47 -17.45 0.22
N SER A 9 -4.46 -18.33 0.19
CA SER A 9 -4.69 -19.69 -0.29
C SER A 9 -4.18 -20.70 0.72
N SER A 10 -5.12 -21.56 1.06
CA SER A 10 -5.14 -22.62 2.04
C SER A 10 -4.13 -23.74 1.73
N SER A 11 -3.60 -24.29 2.82
CA SER A 11 -3.09 -25.65 3.06
C SER A 11 -2.90 -26.61 1.87
N SER A 12 -1.68 -27.16 1.79
CA SER A 12 -1.53 -28.59 1.50
C SER A 12 -0.37 -29.14 2.33
N SER A 13 -0.73 -29.94 3.32
CA SER A 13 0.17 -30.75 4.12
C SER A 13 0.82 -31.82 3.25
N SER A 14 2.14 -31.97 3.32
CA SER A 14 2.80 -33.23 2.96
C SER A 14 3.99 -33.47 3.89
N ASN A 15 3.85 -34.55 4.65
CA ASN A 15 4.83 -35.15 5.54
C ASN A 15 6.12 -35.50 4.79
N VAL A 16 7.28 -35.09 5.30
CA VAL A 16 8.56 -35.79 5.05
C VAL A 16 9.42 -35.79 6.33
N SER A 17 9.37 -36.93 7.00
CA SER A 17 10.36 -37.64 7.83
C SER A 17 11.61 -36.91 8.37
N LEU A 18 11.75 -37.03 9.70
CA LEU A 18 12.99 -36.91 10.48
C LEU A 18 14.17 -37.71 9.88
N SER A 19 15.36 -37.11 9.88
CA SER A 19 16.60 -37.84 10.14
C SER A 19 17.62 -36.96 10.88
N LYS A 20 18.21 -37.55 11.94
CA LYS A 20 19.20 -36.96 12.86
C LYS A 20 20.60 -36.85 12.22
N PRO A 21 21.50 -36.01 12.79
CA PRO A 21 22.72 -35.54 12.15
C PRO A 21 23.89 -36.52 12.29
N ARG A 22 24.79 -36.50 11.30
CA ARG A 22 26.07 -37.22 11.35
C ARG A 22 27.20 -36.22 11.59
N PHE A 23 27.84 -36.34 12.74
CA PHE A 23 29.10 -35.68 13.10
C PHE A 23 30.19 -36.03 12.08
N LEU A 24 30.93 -35.04 11.58
CA LEU A 24 32.31 -35.24 11.19
C LEU A 24 33.15 -33.98 11.43
N SER A 25 34.36 -34.26 11.89
CA SER A 25 35.39 -33.43 12.51
C SER A 25 36.13 -32.47 11.56
N SER A 26 36.57 -31.35 12.16
CA SER A 26 37.68 -30.41 11.86
C SER A 26 38.91 -31.00 11.11
N PRO A 27 39.88 -30.22 10.53
CA PRO A 27 40.45 -28.99 11.13
C PRO A 27 40.97 -27.81 10.25
N HIS A 28 41.17 -26.68 10.95
CA HIS A 28 42.23 -25.64 10.83
C HIS A 28 42.63 -25.02 9.47
N HIS A 29 42.29 -23.73 9.25
CA HIS A 29 43.23 -22.58 9.18
C HIS A 29 42.49 -21.28 8.81
N HIS A 30 43.11 -20.12 9.08
CA HIS A 30 42.67 -18.74 8.75
C HIS A 30 41.79 -17.94 9.74
N LYS A 31 42.12 -18.00 11.04
CA LYS A 31 41.87 -16.88 11.96
C LYS A 31 43.05 -15.91 11.92
N ASN A 32 43.07 -14.93 11.01
CA ASN A 32 43.91 -13.72 11.19
C ASN A 32 43.61 -12.52 10.28
N LYS A 33 42.65 -12.57 9.34
CA LYS A 33 42.33 -11.42 8.47
C LYS A 33 41.12 -10.56 8.89
N GLN A 34 40.32 -10.99 9.87
CA GLN A 34 39.10 -10.26 10.28
C GLN A 34 39.28 -9.23 11.41
N ARG A 35 40.43 -9.22 12.12
CA ARG A 35 40.65 -8.29 13.24
C ARG A 35 41.03 -6.85 12.84
N LEU A 36 41.35 -6.61 11.57
CA LEU A 36 41.85 -5.30 11.12
C LEU A 36 40.80 -4.38 10.47
N LEU A 37 39.60 -4.89 10.14
CA LEU A 37 38.54 -4.09 9.52
C LEU A 37 37.47 -3.59 10.50
N ILE A 38 37.50 -4.02 11.76
CA ILE A 38 36.48 -3.68 12.78
C ILE A 38 36.85 -2.40 13.56
N ARG A 39 38.10 -1.93 13.48
CA ARG A 39 38.58 -0.78 14.26
C ARG A 39 38.30 0.61 13.68
N THR A 40 37.78 0.73 12.46
CA THR A 40 37.63 2.03 11.78
C THR A 40 36.22 2.65 11.83
N CYS A 41 35.24 2.03 12.47
CA CYS A 41 33.85 2.53 12.49
C CYS A 41 33.33 2.98 13.87
N TRP A 42 34.17 3.07 14.89
CA TRP A 42 33.72 3.46 16.23
C TRP A 42 34.18 4.88 16.58
N ASN A 43 33.28 5.84 16.38
CA ASN A 43 33.40 7.20 16.90
C ASN A 43 32.27 7.39 17.94
N PRO A 44 32.55 7.46 19.26
CA PRO A 44 31.50 7.55 20.26
C PRO A 44 30.99 9.00 20.39
N VAL A 45 29.74 9.23 19.99
CA VAL A 45 29.00 10.45 20.33
C VAL A 45 28.62 10.37 21.81
N ARG A 46 29.26 11.23 22.59
CA ARG A 46 28.99 11.51 24.00
C ARG A 46 27.58 12.11 24.15
N LEU A 47 26.66 11.38 24.78
CA LEU A 47 25.36 11.90 25.20
C LEU A 47 25.46 12.29 26.68
N GLU A 48 25.50 13.59 26.95
CA GLU A 48 25.31 14.15 28.28
C GLU A 48 23.88 13.90 28.74
N THR A 49 23.72 13.14 29.82
CA THR A 49 22.47 12.99 30.55
C THR A 49 22.25 14.24 31.41
N ASN A 50 21.37 15.14 30.97
CA ASN A 50 20.92 16.23 31.82
C ASN A 50 19.49 16.65 31.46
N THR A 51 18.50 15.98 32.06
CA THR A 51 17.15 16.55 32.21
C THR A 51 16.42 15.88 33.38
N LYS A 52 16.41 16.61 34.51
CA LYS A 52 15.41 16.48 35.58
C LYS A 52 14.01 16.52 34.96
N PHE A 53 13.16 15.56 35.27
CA PHE A 53 11.71 15.73 35.13
C PHE A 53 11.06 15.61 36.50
N GLN A 54 10.55 16.76 36.95
CA GLN A 54 9.71 16.92 38.13
C GLN A 54 8.36 16.24 37.91
N PHE A 55 7.92 15.48 38.90
CA PHE A 55 6.53 15.12 39.09
C PHE A 55 5.71 16.40 39.35
N SER A 56 4.69 16.65 38.55
CA SER A 56 3.67 17.65 38.85
C SER A 56 2.36 16.94 39.17
N HIS A 57 1.97 17.02 40.43
CA HIS A 57 0.61 16.74 40.92
C HIS A 57 -0.40 17.53 40.10
N HIS A 58 -1.51 16.92 39.70
CA HIS A 58 -2.68 17.65 39.25
C HIS A 58 -3.89 17.23 40.09
N GLU A 59 -4.41 18.21 40.82
CA GLU A 59 -5.52 18.11 41.76
C GLU A 59 -6.86 17.78 41.08
N ASP A 60 -7.67 17.07 41.86
CA ASP A 60 -9.11 16.85 41.73
C ASP A 60 -9.89 18.10 41.30
N ASN A 61 -10.86 17.91 40.40
CA ASN A 61 -11.98 18.84 40.31
C ASN A 61 -13.30 18.10 40.11
N ARG A 62 -14.00 17.88 41.22
CA ARG A 62 -15.39 17.40 41.28
C ARG A 62 -16.32 18.40 40.60
N ARG A 63 -17.16 17.93 39.67
CA ARG A 63 -18.53 18.46 39.52
C ARG A 63 -19.55 17.35 39.30
N ARG A 64 -20.60 17.44 40.12
CA ARG A 64 -21.82 16.62 40.20
C ARG A 64 -22.57 16.60 38.86
N LEU A 65 -23.38 15.55 38.63
CA LEU A 65 -24.80 15.65 38.24
C LEU A 65 -25.50 14.27 38.28
N LEU A 66 -26.37 14.13 39.28
CA LEU A 66 -27.72 13.53 39.32
C LEU A 66 -27.98 12.09 38.85
N ALA A 67 -28.38 11.24 39.81
CA ALA A 67 -29.31 10.12 39.62
C ALA A 67 -30.75 10.64 39.50
N PRO A 68 -31.69 9.89 38.86
CA PRO A 68 -32.52 8.90 39.57
C PRO A 68 -32.88 7.70 38.64
N LYS A 69 -33.66 6.64 38.93
CA LYS A 69 -34.32 6.04 40.10
C LYS A 69 -34.62 4.57 39.72
N SER A 70 -34.73 3.72 40.73
CA SER A 70 -35.14 2.31 40.72
C SER A 70 -36.56 2.05 40.20
N SER A 71 -36.79 0.88 39.61
CA SER A 71 -37.88 -0.01 40.02
C SER A 71 -37.54 -1.48 39.74
N SER A 72 -37.89 -2.29 40.71
CA SER A 72 -37.63 -3.72 40.88
C SER A 72 -38.93 -4.51 40.83
N SER A 73 -38.92 -5.71 40.25
CA SER A 73 -39.65 -6.91 40.73
C SER A 73 -39.46 -8.09 39.76
N SER A 74 -38.83 -9.20 40.17
CA SER A 74 -39.43 -10.50 40.60
C SER A 74 -40.25 -11.21 39.49
N SER A 75 -40.30 -12.52 39.25
CA SER A 75 -39.65 -13.75 39.70
C SER A 75 -40.26 -14.90 38.86
N SER A 76 -39.54 -16.01 38.71
CA SER A 76 -40.01 -17.43 38.68
C SER A 76 -40.86 -18.03 37.54
N SER A 77 -40.35 -19.18 37.04
CA SER A 77 -41.04 -20.44 36.67
C SER A 77 -41.80 -20.52 35.34
N VAL A 78 -42.01 -21.64 34.63
CA VAL A 78 -41.46 -23.02 34.44
C VAL A 78 -42.36 -23.62 33.33
N ASN A 79 -41.78 -24.39 32.40
CA ASN A 79 -42.40 -25.36 31.47
C ASN A 79 -43.41 -24.93 30.39
N GLY A 80 -43.24 -25.56 29.21
CA GLY A 80 -44.34 -25.83 28.27
C GLY A 80 -43.92 -25.93 26.81
N TYR A 81 -43.37 -27.08 26.38
CA TYR A 81 -43.32 -27.47 24.97
C TYR A 81 -44.74 -27.83 24.50
N GLY A 82 -45.24 -27.16 23.48
CA GLY A 82 -46.50 -27.48 22.80
C GLY A 82 -46.44 -26.95 21.37
N GLY A 83 -46.18 -27.84 20.42
CA GLY A 83 -46.13 -27.52 19.00
C GLY A 83 -47.54 -27.27 18.44
N ASN A 84 -47.72 -26.13 17.78
CA ASN A 84 -48.83 -25.88 16.87
C ASN A 84 -48.27 -25.68 15.47
N ILE A 85 -48.45 -26.71 14.64
CA ILE A 85 -48.16 -26.74 13.21
C ILE A 85 -49.31 -26.02 12.50
N GLU A 86 -49.35 -24.69 12.57
CA GLU A 86 -50.31 -23.89 11.78
C GLU A 86 -49.84 -22.45 11.50
N GLN A 87 -48.53 -22.20 11.50
CA GLN A 87 -47.95 -20.87 11.22
C GLN A 87 -47.05 -20.82 9.97
N TYR A 88 -46.96 -21.89 9.19
CA TYR A 88 -45.94 -22.02 8.14
C TYR A 88 -46.28 -21.34 6.80
N TYR A 89 -47.50 -20.85 6.59
CA TYR A 89 -47.87 -20.15 5.35
C TYR A 89 -47.92 -18.61 5.45
N GLY A 90 -47.66 -18.04 6.64
CA GLY A 90 -47.65 -16.58 6.87
C GLY A 90 -46.25 -15.95 7.02
N SER A 91 -45.19 -16.77 7.02
CA SER A 91 -43.82 -16.32 7.29
C SER A 91 -43.09 -15.77 6.05
N GLU A 92 -43.35 -16.29 4.85
CA GLU A 92 -42.62 -15.85 3.63
C GLU A 92 -42.93 -14.39 3.28
N GLN A 93 -44.19 -13.96 3.41
CA GLN A 93 -44.59 -12.57 3.11
C GLN A 93 -44.19 -11.56 4.20
N ARG A 94 -43.92 -12.04 5.43
CA ARG A 94 -43.43 -11.20 6.54
C ARG A 94 -41.91 -11.06 6.51
N VAL A 95 -41.19 -12.11 6.08
CA VAL A 95 -39.72 -12.10 5.92
C VAL A 95 -39.29 -11.24 4.73
N GLU A 96 -39.97 -11.29 3.58
CA GLU A 96 -39.65 -10.37 2.46
C GLU A 96 -39.93 -8.89 2.81
N ARG A 97 -40.95 -8.64 3.64
CA ARG A 97 -41.28 -7.29 4.13
C ARG A 97 -40.31 -6.82 5.21
N GLU A 98 -39.81 -7.71 6.08
CA GLU A 98 -38.77 -7.39 7.08
C GLU A 98 -37.39 -7.19 6.45
N GLU A 99 -36.98 -7.98 5.46
CA GLU A 99 -35.72 -7.76 4.72
C GLU A 99 -35.76 -6.47 3.90
N GLY A 100 -36.88 -6.19 3.23
CA GLY A 100 -37.07 -4.94 2.48
C GLY A 100 -37.09 -3.70 3.39
N VAL A 101 -37.68 -3.81 4.59
CA VAL A 101 -37.67 -2.74 5.60
C VAL A 101 -36.28 -2.58 6.21
N GLU A 102 -35.57 -3.66 6.56
CA GLU A 102 -34.21 -3.62 7.10
C GLU A 102 -33.21 -3.08 6.06
N LEU A 103 -33.36 -3.43 4.78
CA LEU A 103 -32.58 -2.90 3.67
C LEU A 103 -32.87 -1.41 3.46
N ASN A 104 -34.14 -1.00 3.49
CA ASN A 104 -34.52 0.40 3.33
C ASN A 104 -34.07 1.26 4.52
N GLU A 105 -34.06 0.72 5.73
CA GLU A 105 -33.56 1.39 6.94
C GLU A 105 -32.03 1.44 7.00
N ARG A 106 -31.35 0.44 6.43
CA ARG A 106 -29.90 0.47 6.16
C ARG A 106 -29.56 1.51 5.09
N ILE A 107 -30.31 1.57 4.00
CA ILE A 107 -30.15 2.56 2.93
C ILE A 107 -30.45 3.96 3.45
N ARG A 108 -31.49 4.14 4.25
CA ARG A 108 -31.83 5.44 4.86
C ARG A 108 -30.76 5.90 5.84
N ARG A 109 -30.26 5.02 6.71
CA ARG A 109 -29.10 5.34 7.57
C ARG A 109 -27.86 5.66 6.76
N PHE A 110 -27.64 4.99 5.63
CA PHE A 110 -26.53 5.28 4.73
C PHE A 110 -26.70 6.64 4.02
N ILE A 111 -27.91 6.98 3.58
CA ILE A 111 -28.26 8.26 2.95
C ILE A 111 -28.19 9.42 3.96
N GLU A 112 -28.58 9.20 5.22
CA GLU A 112 -28.43 10.17 6.31
C GLU A 112 -26.95 10.31 6.75
N PHE A 113 -26.13 9.27 6.53
CA PHE A 113 -24.69 9.29 6.77
C PHE A 113 -23.90 9.92 5.61
N LEU A 114 -24.42 9.92 4.37
CA LEU A 114 -23.79 10.57 3.23
C LEU A 114 -23.43 12.06 3.43
N PRO A 115 -24.31 12.93 3.99
CA PRO A 115 -23.99 14.33 4.23
C PRO A 115 -22.95 14.54 5.34
N SER A 116 -22.69 13.57 6.23
CA SER A 116 -21.58 13.64 7.19
C SER A 116 -20.24 13.16 6.59
N ILE A 117 -20.30 12.47 5.45
CA ILE A 117 -19.15 12.05 4.65
C ILE A 117 -18.77 13.10 3.58
N LEU A 118 -19.73 13.90 3.12
CA LEU A 118 -19.52 14.88 2.05
C LEU A 118 -18.49 15.95 2.48
N PRO A 119 -17.45 16.21 1.67
CA PRO A 119 -16.38 17.14 2.02
C PRO A 119 -16.91 18.57 2.11
N GLY A 120 -16.97 19.14 3.31
CA GLY A 120 -17.23 20.56 3.57
C GLY A 120 -16.10 21.19 4.40
N GLY A 121 -15.64 22.37 4.00
CA GLY A 121 -14.75 23.27 4.77
C GLY A 121 -13.58 22.57 5.49
N ASP A 122 -13.72 22.44 6.81
CA ASP A 122 -12.72 21.89 7.73
C ASP A 122 -12.43 20.39 7.57
N TRP A 123 -13.20 19.68 6.74
CA TRP A 123 -13.02 18.25 6.47
C TRP A 123 -11.64 17.90 5.88
N TRP A 124 -11.03 18.83 5.15
CA TRP A 124 -9.68 18.69 4.58
C TRP A 124 -8.56 19.21 5.51
N SER A 125 -8.94 19.94 6.57
CA SER A 125 -8.04 20.54 7.54
C SER A 125 -7.93 19.65 8.77
N PHE A 126 -6.90 18.80 8.84
CA PHE A 126 -6.54 18.10 10.08
C PHE A 126 -5.93 19.03 11.15
N SER A 127 -6.14 20.36 11.06
CA SER A 127 -5.36 21.35 11.80
C SER A 127 -5.66 21.37 13.31
N ASP A 128 -6.82 20.86 13.74
CA ASP A 128 -7.22 20.93 15.15
C ASP A 128 -6.86 19.71 15.99
N GLU A 129 -6.43 18.59 15.40
CA GLU A 129 -6.04 17.40 16.17
C GLU A 129 -4.55 17.07 15.93
N VAL A 130 -3.73 17.65 16.82
CA VAL A 130 -2.34 17.32 17.14
C VAL A 130 -1.25 17.92 16.22
N GLN A 131 -0.64 19.02 16.68
CA GLN A 131 0.71 19.41 16.26
C GLN A 131 1.73 18.36 16.73
N ILE A 132 1.97 17.34 15.91
CA ILE A 132 3.00 16.34 16.21
C ILE A 132 4.35 16.85 15.71
N LYS A 133 5.17 17.27 16.67
CA LYS A 133 6.61 17.55 16.50
C LYS A 133 7.27 16.34 15.85
N ILE A 134 7.93 16.55 14.71
CA ILE A 134 8.67 15.51 13.98
C ILE A 134 9.89 15.12 14.84
N VAL A 135 9.79 14.05 15.63
CA VAL A 135 10.91 13.58 16.48
C VAL A 135 11.84 12.61 15.72
N ALA A 136 11.38 11.96 14.66
CA ALA A 136 12.25 11.14 13.82
C ALA A 136 12.79 11.98 12.64
N LYS A 137 14.11 12.25 12.65
CA LYS A 137 14.82 12.73 11.45
C LYS A 137 14.46 11.79 10.30
N PRO A 138 14.04 12.28 9.11
CA PRO A 138 13.85 11.40 7.98
C PRO A 138 15.20 10.72 7.73
N VAL A 139 15.28 9.41 7.97
CA VAL A 139 16.36 8.63 7.39
C VAL A 139 16.30 8.92 5.91
N THR A 140 17.39 9.44 5.36
CA THR A 140 17.47 9.72 3.94
C THR A 140 17.19 8.39 3.23
N MET A 141 16.02 8.28 2.59
CA MET A 141 15.56 7.10 1.82
C MET A 141 16.71 6.55 0.97
N TRP A 142 17.48 7.46 0.38
CA TRP A 142 18.66 7.16 -0.41
C TRP A 142 19.76 6.37 0.33
N ARG A 143 20.01 6.68 1.61
CA ARG A 143 21.02 5.98 2.42
C ARG A 143 20.56 4.57 2.78
N ALA A 144 19.27 4.37 3.04
CA ALA A 144 18.70 3.05 3.24
C ALA A 144 18.76 2.22 1.95
N LEU A 145 18.34 2.82 0.83
CA LEU A 145 18.38 2.19 -0.50
C LEU A 145 19.81 1.80 -0.90
N SER A 146 20.78 2.67 -0.66
CA SER A 146 22.20 2.41 -0.94
C SER A 146 22.77 1.26 -0.10
N ARG A 147 22.41 1.17 1.19
CA ARG A 147 22.82 0.04 2.05
C ARG A 147 22.22 -1.28 1.59
N MET A 148 20.93 -1.28 1.22
CA MET A 148 20.28 -2.48 0.68
C MET A 148 20.84 -2.86 -0.69
N TRP A 149 21.15 -1.88 -1.54
CA TRP A 149 21.83 -2.13 -2.81
C TRP A 149 23.17 -2.84 -2.58
N HIS A 150 23.94 -2.45 -1.57
CA HIS A 150 25.18 -3.13 -1.21
C HIS A 150 24.96 -4.60 -0.78
N LEU A 151 23.83 -4.91 -0.12
CA LEU A 151 23.47 -6.29 0.26
C LEU A 151 23.11 -7.17 -0.96
N VAL A 152 22.50 -6.59 -2.00
CA VAL A 152 22.12 -7.32 -3.23
C VAL A 152 23.26 -7.32 -4.27
N ALA A 153 24.17 -6.33 -4.24
CA ALA A 153 25.27 -6.17 -5.19
C ALA A 153 26.22 -7.38 -5.28
N GLN A 154 26.20 -8.26 -4.28
CA GLN A 154 26.94 -9.52 -4.32
C GLN A 154 26.47 -10.43 -5.47
N ASP A 155 25.17 -10.38 -5.84
CA ASP A 155 24.56 -11.14 -6.94
C ASP A 155 24.28 -10.26 -8.17
N ARG A 156 25.32 -9.53 -8.60
CA ARG A 156 25.26 -8.55 -9.71
C ARG A 156 24.63 -9.09 -11.01
N TRP A 157 24.76 -10.39 -11.28
CA TRP A 157 24.26 -11.02 -12.50
C TRP A 157 22.74 -11.06 -12.57
N VAL A 158 22.06 -11.38 -11.46
CA VAL A 158 20.60 -11.44 -11.40
C VAL A 158 20.00 -10.04 -11.56
N ILE A 159 20.62 -9.04 -10.92
CA ILE A 159 20.22 -7.65 -11.05
C ILE A 159 20.42 -7.17 -12.49
N PHE A 160 21.60 -7.40 -13.07
CA PHE A 160 21.87 -6.98 -14.45
C PHE A 160 20.86 -7.60 -15.43
N ALA A 161 20.56 -8.90 -15.29
CA ALA A 161 19.52 -9.57 -16.08
C ALA A 161 18.12 -8.96 -15.86
N ALA A 162 17.78 -8.57 -14.63
CA ALA A 162 16.50 -7.92 -14.33
C ALA A 162 16.39 -6.54 -15.00
N PHE A 163 17.45 -5.74 -14.95
CA PHE A 163 17.50 -4.40 -15.58
C PHE A 163 17.50 -4.49 -17.10
N THR A 164 18.25 -5.42 -17.70
CA THR A 164 18.23 -5.60 -19.16
C THR A 164 16.88 -6.10 -19.63
N ALA A 165 16.29 -7.10 -18.96
CA ALA A 165 14.95 -7.57 -19.26
C ALA A 165 13.90 -6.46 -19.11
N LEU A 166 14.05 -5.57 -18.11
CA LEU A 166 13.18 -4.41 -17.91
C LEU A 166 13.28 -3.40 -19.06
N ILE A 167 14.49 -3.09 -19.53
CA ILE A 167 14.68 -2.16 -20.64
C ILE A 167 14.09 -2.75 -21.93
N VAL A 168 14.39 -4.01 -22.23
CA VAL A 168 13.88 -4.68 -23.44
C VAL A 168 12.36 -4.82 -23.40
N ALA A 169 11.77 -5.17 -22.25
CA ALA A 169 10.33 -5.23 -22.09
C ALA A 169 9.70 -3.85 -22.30
N ALA A 170 10.23 -2.80 -21.66
CA ALA A 170 9.70 -1.45 -21.81
C ALA A 170 9.80 -0.95 -23.26
N LEU A 171 10.93 -1.17 -23.94
CA LEU A 171 11.09 -0.79 -25.35
C LEU A 171 10.10 -1.51 -26.26
N SER A 172 9.87 -2.81 -26.00
CA SER A 172 8.92 -3.62 -26.76
C SER A 172 7.49 -3.15 -26.52
N GLU A 173 7.10 -2.90 -25.27
CA GLU A 173 5.77 -2.38 -24.92
C GLU A 173 5.54 -0.96 -25.49
N ILE A 174 6.55 -0.09 -25.50
CA ILE A 174 6.48 1.23 -26.15
C ILE A 174 6.27 1.09 -27.66
N ALA A 175 6.86 0.08 -28.31
CA ALA A 175 6.74 -0.10 -29.74
C ALA A 175 5.36 -0.66 -30.19
N VAL A 176 4.66 -1.40 -29.32
CA VAL A 176 3.38 -2.06 -29.66
C VAL A 176 2.33 -1.08 -30.22
N PRO A 177 2.00 0.06 -29.57
CA PRO A 177 1.03 1.02 -30.12
C PRO A 177 1.40 1.59 -31.50
N HIS A 178 2.69 1.80 -31.75
CA HIS A 178 3.18 2.33 -33.02
C HIS A 178 2.93 1.34 -34.17
N TYR A 179 3.34 0.08 -34.00
CA TYR A 179 3.16 -0.96 -35.02
C TYR A 179 1.69 -1.38 -35.17
N LEU A 180 0.92 -1.35 -34.07
CA LEU A 180 -0.52 -1.56 -34.12
C LEU A 180 -1.18 -0.52 -35.02
N THR A 181 -0.89 0.77 -34.80
CA THR A 181 -1.47 1.83 -35.65
C THR A 181 -0.99 1.73 -37.10
N ALA A 182 0.30 1.48 -37.33
CA ALA A 182 0.84 1.32 -38.68
C ALA A 182 0.18 0.14 -39.44
N SER A 183 -0.16 -0.95 -38.74
CA SER A 183 -0.87 -2.09 -39.33
C SER A 183 -2.30 -1.75 -39.76
N ILE A 184 -3.04 -0.98 -38.95
CA ILE A 184 -4.42 -0.57 -39.24
C ILE A 184 -4.46 0.32 -40.50
N PHE A 185 -3.58 1.33 -40.56
CA PHE A 185 -3.55 2.25 -41.71
C PHE A 185 -2.96 1.60 -42.97
N SER A 186 -2.01 0.67 -42.84
CA SER A 186 -1.52 -0.12 -43.98
C SER A 186 -2.61 -1.01 -44.57
N ALA A 187 -3.48 -1.60 -43.74
CA ALA A 187 -4.65 -2.35 -44.20
C ALA A 187 -5.62 -1.48 -45.01
N GLN A 188 -5.84 -0.23 -44.57
CA GLN A 188 -6.69 0.73 -45.28
C GLN A 188 -6.10 1.16 -46.64
N SER A 189 -4.78 1.23 -46.76
CA SER A 189 -4.07 1.59 -48.00
C SER A 189 -3.96 0.45 -49.05
N ALA A 190 -4.52 -0.74 -48.77
CA ALA A 190 -4.47 -1.94 -49.62
C ALA A 190 -3.05 -2.46 -49.98
N THR A 191 -2.02 -2.07 -49.21
CA THR A 191 -0.62 -2.49 -49.44
C THR A 191 -0.30 -3.80 -48.70
N VAL A 192 -0.64 -4.93 -49.30
CA VAL A 192 -0.57 -6.27 -48.67
C VAL A 192 0.84 -6.63 -48.15
N ALA A 193 1.90 -6.25 -48.87
CA ALA A 193 3.28 -6.58 -48.47
C ALA A 193 3.72 -5.86 -47.18
N VAL A 194 3.40 -4.57 -47.04
CA VAL A 194 3.73 -3.75 -45.87
C VAL A 194 2.91 -4.19 -44.66
N PHE A 195 1.64 -4.56 -44.89
CA PHE A 195 0.77 -5.08 -43.86
C PHE A 195 1.31 -6.36 -43.21
N HIS A 196 1.68 -7.37 -44.00
CA HIS A 196 2.25 -8.62 -43.46
C HIS A 196 3.56 -8.39 -42.70
N GLN A 197 4.42 -7.47 -43.17
CA GLN A 197 5.65 -7.12 -42.47
C GLN A 197 5.36 -6.48 -41.11
N ASN A 198 4.43 -5.52 -41.05
CA ASN A 198 4.05 -4.83 -39.82
C ASN A 198 3.40 -5.79 -38.79
N VAL A 199 2.50 -6.66 -39.25
CA VAL A 199 1.85 -7.66 -38.38
C VAL A 199 2.88 -8.67 -37.85
N ARG A 200 3.82 -9.13 -38.68
CA ARG A 200 4.91 -10.02 -38.21
C ARG A 200 5.76 -9.36 -37.14
N LEU A 201 6.12 -8.08 -37.31
CA LEU A 201 6.87 -7.32 -36.30
C LEU A 201 6.06 -7.15 -35.01
N LEU A 202 4.77 -6.85 -35.10
CA LEU A 202 3.87 -6.72 -33.95
C LEU A 202 3.82 -8.03 -33.14
N VAL A 203 3.64 -9.17 -33.80
CA VAL A 203 3.62 -10.48 -33.13
C VAL A 203 4.94 -10.77 -32.43
N VAL A 204 6.08 -10.53 -33.10
CA VAL A 204 7.41 -10.71 -32.50
C VAL A 204 7.59 -9.82 -31.28
N LEU A 205 7.20 -8.54 -31.36
CA LEU A 205 7.29 -7.60 -30.24
C LEU A 205 6.41 -8.02 -29.05
N CYS A 206 5.20 -8.51 -29.29
CA CYS A 206 4.33 -9.01 -28.22
C CYS A 206 4.93 -10.23 -27.51
N VAL A 207 5.49 -11.18 -28.27
CA VAL A 207 6.16 -12.37 -27.70
C VAL A 207 7.39 -11.97 -26.89
N VAL A 208 8.23 -11.08 -27.44
CA VAL A 208 9.42 -10.57 -26.75
C VAL A 208 9.03 -9.80 -25.47
N ALA A 209 8.04 -8.92 -25.54
CA ALA A 209 7.53 -8.18 -24.38
C ALA A 209 7.03 -9.13 -23.28
N GLY A 210 6.24 -10.15 -23.64
CA GLY A 210 5.73 -11.15 -22.69
C GLY A 210 6.86 -11.93 -22.02
N ILE A 211 7.80 -12.47 -22.79
CA ILE A 211 8.94 -13.23 -22.27
C ILE A 211 9.83 -12.35 -21.39
N CYS A 212 10.18 -11.15 -21.84
CA CYS A 212 11.02 -10.23 -21.07
C CYS A 212 10.32 -9.72 -19.80
N SER A 213 9.01 -9.46 -19.83
CA SER A 213 8.26 -9.04 -18.65
C SER A 213 8.15 -10.16 -17.62
N GLY A 214 7.96 -11.42 -18.07
CA GLY A 214 8.02 -12.60 -17.22
C GLY A 214 9.40 -12.80 -16.60
N LEU A 215 10.46 -12.75 -17.42
CA LEU A 215 11.85 -12.87 -16.96
C LEU A 215 12.21 -11.80 -15.94
N ARG A 216 11.84 -10.53 -16.20
CA ARG A 216 11.98 -9.42 -15.26
C ARG A 216 11.30 -9.73 -13.93
N GLY A 217 10.03 -10.18 -13.97
CA GLY A 217 9.28 -10.55 -12.77
C GLY A 217 9.97 -11.65 -11.96
N CYS A 218 10.45 -12.71 -12.62
CA CYS A 218 11.20 -13.79 -11.99
C CYS A 218 12.53 -13.29 -11.37
N CYS A 219 13.33 -12.51 -12.10
CA CYS A 219 14.61 -12.00 -11.61
C CYS A 219 14.43 -11.06 -10.40
N PHE A 220 13.45 -10.15 -10.44
CA PHE A 220 13.14 -9.30 -9.29
C PHE A 220 12.60 -10.09 -8.09
N GLY A 221 11.81 -11.14 -8.33
CA GLY A 221 11.35 -12.05 -7.28
C GLY A 221 12.51 -12.78 -6.58
N ILE A 222 13.45 -13.31 -7.37
CA ILE A 222 14.67 -13.96 -6.85
C ILE A 222 15.53 -12.95 -6.07
N ALA A 223 15.75 -11.75 -6.62
CA ALA A 223 16.50 -10.69 -5.96
C ALA A 223 15.88 -10.28 -4.61
N ASN A 224 14.54 -10.18 -4.56
CA ASN A 224 13.82 -9.89 -3.33
C ASN A 224 13.99 -11.00 -2.27
N MET A 225 13.94 -12.27 -2.68
CA MET A 225 14.16 -13.39 -1.76
C MET A 225 15.58 -13.41 -1.18
N ILE A 226 16.58 -13.12 -2.01
CA ILE A 226 17.98 -12.99 -1.57
C ILE A 226 18.11 -11.82 -0.58
N LEU A 227 17.49 -10.67 -0.87
CA LEU A 227 17.49 -9.50 0.01
C LEU A 227 16.90 -9.84 1.39
N VAL A 228 15.71 -10.45 1.46
CA VAL A 228 15.08 -10.88 2.74
C VAL A 228 16.02 -11.78 3.52
N LYS A 229 16.60 -12.79 2.86
CA LYS A 229 17.51 -13.75 3.49
C LYS A 229 18.71 -13.04 4.11
N ARG A 230 19.39 -12.18 3.35
CA ARG A 230 20.57 -11.44 3.82
C ARG A 230 20.25 -10.45 4.94
N MET A 231 19.09 -9.78 4.87
CA MET A 231 18.63 -8.91 5.94
C MET A 231 18.41 -9.69 7.24
N ARG A 232 17.74 -10.84 7.17
CA ARG A 232 17.51 -11.70 8.35
C ARG A 232 18.82 -12.29 8.90
N GLU A 233 19.72 -12.77 8.05
CA GLU A 233 21.04 -13.28 8.47
C GLU A 233 21.87 -12.21 9.19
N THR A 234 21.90 -11.00 8.63
CA THR A 234 22.67 -9.87 9.20
C THR A 234 22.05 -9.39 10.50
N LEU A 235 20.72 -9.25 10.56
CA LEU A 235 20.02 -8.82 11.76
C LEU A 235 20.14 -9.86 12.87
N TYR A 236 19.99 -11.14 12.55
CA TYR A 236 20.17 -12.22 13.51
C TYR A 236 21.60 -12.26 14.07
N SER A 237 22.61 -12.12 13.20
CA SER A 237 24.01 -12.05 13.64
C SER A 237 24.29 -10.84 14.53
N ALA A 238 23.69 -9.69 14.24
CA ALA A 238 23.81 -8.49 15.06
C ALA A 238 23.13 -8.64 16.42
N LEU A 239 21.94 -9.26 16.47
CA LEU A 239 21.22 -9.55 17.71
C LEU A 239 22.03 -10.49 18.62
N LEU A 240 22.69 -11.51 18.08
CA LEU A 240 23.54 -12.42 18.86
C LEU A 240 24.76 -11.75 19.51
N LEU A 241 25.22 -10.61 18.97
CA LEU A 241 26.39 -9.87 19.47
C LEU A 241 26.01 -8.75 20.45
N GLN A 242 24.72 -8.59 20.75
CA GLN A 242 24.20 -7.52 21.60
C GLN A 242 24.34 -7.87 23.09
N ASP A 243 24.56 -6.87 23.93
CA ASP A 243 24.70 -7.02 25.38
C ASP A 243 23.44 -7.63 26.04
N ILE A 244 23.62 -8.41 27.11
CA ILE A 244 22.50 -8.99 27.89
C ILE A 244 21.49 -7.92 28.33
N SER A 245 21.97 -6.72 28.69
CA SER A 245 21.10 -5.61 29.11
C SER A 245 20.09 -5.17 28.05
N PHE A 246 20.34 -5.44 26.76
CA PHE A 246 19.35 -5.21 25.71
C PHE A 246 18.19 -6.23 25.79
N PHE A 247 18.49 -7.49 26.08
CA PHE A 247 17.51 -8.56 26.21
C PHE A 247 16.69 -8.46 27.50
N ASP A 248 17.20 -7.76 28.52
CA ASP A 248 16.43 -7.48 29.75
C ASP A 248 15.33 -6.43 29.52
N ASN A 249 15.47 -5.57 28.50
CA ASN A 249 14.52 -4.48 28.21
C ASN A 249 13.48 -4.82 27.13
N GLU A 250 13.77 -5.78 26.23
CA GLU A 250 12.93 -6.09 25.06
C GLU A 250 12.34 -7.50 25.16
N THR A 251 11.07 -7.68 24.78
CA THR A 251 10.47 -9.02 24.82
C THR A 251 10.95 -9.89 23.66
N VAL A 252 11.18 -11.18 23.92
CA VAL A 252 11.59 -12.15 22.88
C VAL A 252 10.55 -12.25 21.75
N GLY A 253 9.28 -12.04 22.08
CA GLY A 253 8.17 -11.99 21.10
C GLY A 253 8.30 -10.81 20.13
N ASP A 254 8.58 -9.61 20.65
CA ASP A 254 8.75 -8.41 19.83
C ASP A 254 9.99 -8.52 18.93
N LEU A 255 11.10 -9.03 19.45
CA LEU A 255 12.32 -9.28 18.67
C LEU A 255 12.08 -10.27 17.52
N THR A 256 11.34 -11.36 17.78
CA THR A 256 10.99 -12.36 16.77
C THR A 256 10.05 -11.77 15.72
N SER A 257 9.07 -10.96 16.14
CA SER A 257 8.16 -10.26 15.24
C SER A 257 8.91 -9.29 14.32
N ARG A 258 9.82 -8.48 14.86
CA ARG A 258 10.67 -7.55 14.07
C ARG A 258 11.59 -8.28 13.09
N LEU A 259 12.20 -9.39 13.50
CA LEU A 259 13.06 -10.21 12.62
C LEU A 259 12.25 -10.84 11.47
N GLY A 260 11.01 -11.24 11.74
CA GLY A 260 10.11 -11.84 10.76
C GLY A 260 9.39 -10.81 9.89
N SER A 261 8.43 -10.12 10.50
CA SER A 261 7.46 -9.22 9.88
C SER A 261 8.13 -7.98 9.29
N ASP A 262 8.89 -7.23 10.08
CA ASP A 262 9.43 -5.93 9.63
C ASP A 262 10.44 -6.14 8.50
N CYS A 263 11.32 -7.13 8.61
CA CYS A 263 12.26 -7.47 7.52
C CYS A 263 11.52 -7.82 6.22
N GLN A 264 10.40 -8.55 6.31
CA GLN A 264 9.63 -8.94 5.14
C GLN A 264 8.82 -7.79 4.57
N GLN A 265 8.27 -6.92 5.40
CA GLN A 265 7.56 -5.72 4.97
C GLN A 265 8.51 -4.75 4.26
N VAL A 266 9.69 -4.49 4.84
CA VAL A 266 10.72 -3.64 4.23
C VAL A 266 11.14 -4.24 2.89
N SER A 267 11.46 -5.52 2.82
CA SER A 267 11.86 -6.12 1.54
C SER A 267 10.74 -6.10 0.50
N ARG A 268 9.48 -6.28 0.88
CA ARG A 268 8.34 -6.16 -0.05
C ARG A 268 8.25 -4.76 -0.64
N VAL A 269 8.33 -3.73 0.21
CA VAL A 269 8.28 -2.32 -0.23
C VAL A 269 9.44 -2.02 -1.16
N ILE A 270 10.67 -2.41 -0.82
CA ILE A 270 11.82 -2.15 -1.70
C ILE A 270 11.80 -3.04 -2.96
N GLY A 271 11.47 -4.32 -2.86
CA GLY A 271 11.54 -5.24 -3.99
C GLY A 271 10.44 -5.00 -5.03
N ASN A 272 9.18 -4.98 -4.58
CA ASN A 272 8.04 -4.86 -5.47
C ASN A 272 7.79 -3.41 -5.89
N ASP A 273 7.81 -2.47 -4.94
CA ASP A 273 7.48 -1.08 -5.29
C ASP A 273 8.59 -0.43 -6.10
N LEU A 274 9.87 -0.74 -5.85
CA LEU A 274 10.96 -0.22 -6.69
C LEU A 274 10.86 -0.74 -8.13
N ASN A 275 10.57 -2.03 -8.32
CA ASN A 275 10.34 -2.61 -9.65
C ASN A 275 9.18 -1.92 -10.36
N LEU A 276 8.08 -1.69 -9.64
CA LEU A 276 6.91 -0.97 -10.18
C LEU A 276 7.27 0.48 -10.54
N ILE A 277 7.97 1.20 -9.66
CA ILE A 277 8.40 2.58 -9.88
C ILE A 277 9.35 2.65 -11.08
N MET A 278 10.35 1.78 -11.18
CA MET A 278 11.28 1.76 -12.29
C MET A 278 10.57 1.49 -13.63
N ARG A 279 9.66 0.51 -13.64
CA ARG A 279 8.83 0.25 -14.81
C ARG A 279 8.05 1.50 -15.20
N ASN A 280 7.29 2.06 -14.27
CA ASN A 280 6.44 3.22 -14.52
C ASN A 280 7.23 4.47 -14.94
N VAL A 281 8.43 4.68 -14.40
CA VAL A 281 9.31 5.79 -14.82
C VAL A 281 9.81 5.55 -16.24
N LEU A 282 10.27 4.34 -16.56
CA LEU A 282 10.80 4.05 -17.90
C LEU A 282 9.70 4.09 -18.97
N GLN A 283 8.52 3.57 -18.66
CA GLN A 283 7.35 3.59 -19.53
C GLN A 283 6.81 5.01 -19.70
N GLY A 284 6.61 5.74 -18.61
CA GLY A 284 6.12 7.12 -18.64
C GLY A 284 7.06 8.06 -19.39
N THR A 285 8.37 8.00 -19.12
CA THR A 285 9.36 8.82 -19.85
C THR A 285 9.47 8.42 -21.32
N GLY A 286 9.48 7.12 -21.63
CA GLY A 286 9.51 6.63 -23.00
C GLY A 286 8.30 7.08 -23.83
N ALA A 287 7.10 6.98 -23.26
CA ALA A 287 5.87 7.44 -23.90
C ALA A 287 5.87 8.97 -24.08
N LEU A 288 6.31 9.71 -23.07
CA LEU A 288 6.38 11.17 -23.14
C LEU A 288 7.34 11.65 -24.23
N ILE A 289 8.54 11.06 -24.29
CA ILE A 289 9.54 11.37 -25.33
C ILE A 289 8.97 11.05 -26.71
N TYR A 290 8.32 9.89 -26.85
CA TYR A 290 7.71 9.47 -28.12
C TYR A 290 6.64 10.46 -28.60
N LEU A 291 5.78 10.93 -27.69
CA LEU A 291 4.72 11.90 -28.00
C LEU A 291 5.28 13.27 -28.45
N ILE A 292 6.35 13.74 -27.81
CA ILE A 292 6.99 15.01 -28.17
C ILE A 292 7.64 14.93 -29.56
N ILE A 293 8.26 13.79 -29.89
CA ILE A 293 8.88 13.54 -31.21
C ILE A 293 7.81 13.47 -32.31
N LEU A 294 6.63 12.91 -32.01
CA LEU A 294 5.57 12.74 -33.01
C LEU A 294 4.99 14.09 -33.49
N SER A 295 4.69 14.99 -32.56
CA SER A 295 4.22 16.35 -32.87
C SER A 295 4.40 17.27 -31.68
N TRP A 296 5.10 18.38 -31.88
CA TRP A 296 5.32 19.38 -30.84
C TRP A 296 4.02 19.97 -30.28
N LYS A 297 3.02 20.20 -31.15
CA LYS A 297 1.73 20.79 -30.76
C LYS A 297 0.92 19.86 -29.86
N LEU A 298 0.84 18.57 -30.19
CA LEU A 298 0.10 17.58 -29.40
C LEU A 298 0.86 17.22 -28.12
N GLY A 299 2.18 17.09 -28.19
CA GLY A 299 3.03 16.82 -27.03
C GLY A 299 2.95 17.90 -25.95
N SER A 300 2.85 19.18 -26.32
CA SER A 300 2.70 20.26 -25.34
C SER A 300 1.36 20.19 -24.58
N PHE A 301 0.28 19.78 -25.25
CA PHE A 301 -1.01 19.54 -24.58
C PHE A 301 -0.91 18.39 -23.57
N THR A 302 -0.27 17.28 -23.93
CA THR A 302 -0.07 16.16 -22.99
C THR A 302 0.80 16.57 -21.81
N LEU A 303 1.84 17.38 -22.01
CA LEU A 303 2.65 17.89 -20.91
C LEU A 303 1.84 18.75 -19.93
N LEU A 304 0.94 19.60 -20.43
CA LEU A 304 0.05 20.41 -19.59
C LEU A 304 -0.88 19.52 -18.76
N ILE A 305 -1.46 18.48 -19.38
CA ILE A 305 -2.33 17.51 -18.71
C ILE A 305 -1.54 16.73 -17.66
N CYS A 306 -0.37 16.19 -18.01
CA CYS A 306 0.50 15.47 -17.10
C CYS A 306 0.94 16.33 -15.90
N THR A 307 1.24 17.61 -16.12
CA THR A 307 1.60 18.55 -15.04
C THR A 307 0.42 18.82 -14.12
N THR A 308 -0.77 18.99 -14.69
CA THR A 308 -2.01 19.21 -13.93
C THR A 308 -2.35 17.99 -13.08
N LEU A 309 -2.31 16.79 -13.66
CA LEU A 309 -2.48 15.53 -12.93
C LEU A 309 -1.42 15.38 -11.83
N GLY A 310 -0.15 15.62 -12.15
CA GLY A 310 0.95 15.56 -11.18
C GLY A 310 0.73 16.50 -9.98
N ALA A 311 0.28 17.73 -10.21
CA ALA A 311 -0.02 18.68 -9.13
C ALA A 311 -1.15 18.16 -8.21
N VAL A 312 -2.22 17.64 -8.81
CA VAL A 312 -3.37 17.05 -8.10
C VAL A 312 -2.93 15.83 -7.29
N MET A 313 -2.06 14.98 -7.85
CA MET A 313 -1.44 13.82 -7.16
C MET A 313 -0.59 14.23 -5.96
N LEU A 314 0.16 15.32 -6.05
CA LEU A 314 0.99 15.79 -4.95
C LEU A 314 0.14 16.27 -3.76
N ILE A 315 -0.94 17.01 -4.02
CA ILE A 315 -1.87 17.49 -2.99
C ILE A 315 -2.53 16.30 -2.30
N TYR A 316 -3.10 15.37 -3.08
CA TYR A 316 -3.72 14.17 -2.53
C TYR A 316 -2.73 13.26 -1.81
N GLY A 317 -1.50 13.13 -2.34
CA GLY A 317 -0.43 12.35 -1.72
C GLY A 317 -0.01 12.91 -0.36
N GLN A 318 0.01 14.22 -0.18
CA GLN A 318 0.25 14.83 1.14
C GLN A 318 -0.90 14.55 2.12
N TYR A 319 -2.14 14.65 1.66
CA TYR A 319 -3.31 14.29 2.45
C TYR A 319 -3.25 12.83 2.90
N GLN A 320 -2.99 11.90 1.98
CA GLN A 320 -2.88 10.46 2.26
C GLN A 320 -1.77 10.15 3.26
N LYS A 321 -0.62 10.84 3.17
CA LYS A 321 0.47 10.69 4.16
C LYS A 321 0.05 11.13 5.56
N LYS A 322 -0.68 12.25 5.67
CA LYS A 322 -1.21 12.74 6.95
C LYS A 322 -2.25 11.77 7.53
N ALA A 323 -3.19 11.33 6.70
CA ALA A 323 -4.22 10.37 7.11
C ALA A 323 -3.62 9.04 7.58
N ALA A 324 -2.65 8.48 6.82
CA ALA A 324 -1.97 7.24 7.20
C ALA A 324 -1.24 7.35 8.54
N LYS A 325 -0.64 8.51 8.83
CA LYS A 325 0.01 8.77 10.12
C LYS A 325 -1.01 8.79 11.26
N LEU A 326 -2.12 9.51 11.11
CA LEU A 326 -3.18 9.55 12.12
C LEU A 326 -3.77 8.16 12.40
N THR A 327 -4.01 7.38 11.35
CA THR A 327 -4.46 5.98 11.48
C THR A 327 -3.46 5.14 12.27
N GLN A 328 -2.16 5.30 12.02
CA GLN A 328 -1.11 4.61 12.75
C GLN A 328 -1.05 5.04 14.23
N ASP A 329 -1.14 6.34 14.50
CA ASP A 329 -1.09 6.89 15.86
C ASP A 329 -2.31 6.43 16.69
N PHE A 330 -3.53 6.48 16.14
CA PHE A 330 -4.74 5.98 16.82
C PHE A 330 -4.70 4.47 17.04
N THR A 331 -4.14 3.71 16.10
CA THR A 331 -3.93 2.27 16.25
C THR A 331 -2.93 1.99 17.37
N ALA A 332 -1.85 2.78 17.47
CA ALA A 332 -0.88 2.66 18.56
C ALA A 332 -1.51 2.95 19.93
N SER A 333 -2.29 4.03 20.06
CA SER A 333 -3.01 4.34 21.32
C SER A 333 -4.05 3.28 21.70
N ALA A 334 -4.77 2.71 20.71
CA ALA A 334 -5.69 1.61 20.96
C ALA A 334 -4.95 0.35 21.46
N ASN A 335 -3.80 0.04 20.85
CA ASN A 335 -2.95 -1.08 21.28
C ASN A 335 -2.36 -0.86 22.67
N GLU A 336 -1.96 0.37 23.02
CA GLU A 336 -1.46 0.71 24.35
C GLU A 336 -2.52 0.47 25.43
N VAL A 337 -3.76 0.94 25.20
CA VAL A 337 -4.90 0.69 26.10
C VAL A 337 -5.20 -0.80 26.24
N ALA A 338 -5.16 -1.55 25.13
CA ALA A 338 -5.37 -2.99 25.15
C ALA A 338 -4.26 -3.71 25.93
N GLN A 339 -3.00 -3.32 25.72
CA GLN A 339 -1.84 -3.90 26.38
C GLN A 339 -1.87 -3.63 27.90
N GLU A 340 -2.20 -2.41 28.32
CA GLU A 340 -2.39 -2.07 29.74
C GLU A 340 -3.50 -2.92 30.37
N THR A 341 -4.65 -3.02 29.70
CA THR A 341 -5.82 -3.77 30.18
C THR A 341 -5.51 -5.26 30.32
N PHE A 342 -4.85 -5.86 29.33
CA PHE A 342 -4.48 -7.28 29.37
C PHE A 342 -3.38 -7.57 30.38
N SER A 343 -2.39 -6.68 30.53
CA SER A 343 -1.35 -6.82 31.55
C SER A 343 -1.91 -6.71 32.97
N LEU A 344 -2.95 -5.89 33.18
CA LEU A 344 -3.59 -5.64 34.46
C LEU A 344 -4.95 -6.33 34.59
N MET A 345 -5.20 -7.39 33.83
CA MET A 345 -6.52 -8.04 33.76
C MET A 345 -7.04 -8.51 35.12
N ARG A 346 -6.14 -8.96 36.01
CA ARG A 346 -6.49 -9.32 37.39
C ARG A 346 -7.06 -8.12 38.16
N THR A 347 -6.43 -6.95 38.04
CA THR A 347 -6.88 -5.71 38.67
C THR A 347 -8.25 -5.30 38.13
N VAL A 348 -8.44 -5.33 36.81
CA VAL A 348 -9.74 -4.99 36.17
C VAL A 348 -10.86 -5.88 36.70
N ARG A 349 -10.61 -7.19 36.87
CA ARG A 349 -11.59 -8.13 37.44
C ARG A 349 -11.89 -7.86 38.92
N VAL A 350 -10.88 -7.51 39.73
CA VAL A 350 -11.06 -7.20 41.16
C VAL A 350 -11.86 -5.92 41.36
N TYR A 351 -11.63 -4.89 40.54
CA TYR A 351 -12.36 -3.62 40.61
C TYR A 351 -13.69 -3.62 39.82
N GLY A 352 -13.98 -4.65 39.03
CA GLY A 352 -15.20 -4.75 38.22
C GLY A 352 -15.32 -3.69 37.11
N THR A 353 -14.19 -3.16 36.61
CA THR A 353 -14.14 -2.01 35.69
C THR A 353 -14.17 -2.38 34.20
N GLU A 354 -14.56 -3.61 33.86
CA GLU A 354 -14.56 -4.15 32.49
C GLU A 354 -15.31 -3.27 31.49
N LYS A 355 -16.48 -2.75 31.88
CA LYS A 355 -17.29 -1.87 31.03
C LYS A 355 -16.63 -0.51 30.79
N VAL A 356 -15.85 -0.03 31.77
CA VAL A 356 -15.12 1.25 31.69
C VAL A 356 -13.97 1.10 30.70
N GLU A 357 -13.19 0.03 30.82
CA GLU A 357 -12.09 -0.26 29.89
C GLU A 357 -12.58 -0.52 28.46
N LEU A 358 -13.70 -1.23 28.32
CA LEU A 358 -14.36 -1.40 27.03
C LEU A 358 -14.78 -0.06 26.42
N GLY A 359 -15.32 0.86 27.23
CA GLY A 359 -15.64 2.22 26.79
C GLY A 359 -14.41 3.00 26.32
N ARG A 360 -13.29 2.89 27.04
CA ARG A 360 -12.00 3.53 26.69
C ARG A 360 -11.47 3.02 25.35
N TYR A 361 -11.49 1.70 25.13
CA TYR A 361 -11.09 1.11 23.86
C TYR A 361 -12.04 1.48 22.71
N LYS A 362 -13.36 1.49 22.98
CA LYS A 362 -14.38 1.88 21.99
C LYS A 362 -14.18 3.32 21.50
N LEU A 363 -13.83 4.25 22.39
CA LEU A 363 -13.55 5.64 22.02
C LEU A 363 -12.40 5.77 21.01
N TRP A 364 -11.32 5.00 21.17
CA TRP A 364 -10.22 4.96 20.20
C TRP A 364 -10.63 4.32 18.88
N LEU A 365 -11.44 3.25 18.92
CA LEU A 365 -11.99 2.64 17.72
C LEU A 365 -12.94 3.57 16.96
N GLU A 366 -13.76 4.37 17.65
CA GLU A 366 -14.64 5.35 17.01
C GLU A 366 -13.83 6.46 16.32
N LYS A 367 -12.74 6.94 16.93
CA LYS A 367 -11.79 7.86 16.28
C LYS A 367 -11.14 7.24 15.04
N LEU A 368 -10.70 5.99 15.14
CA LEU A 368 -10.11 5.24 14.03
C LEU A 368 -11.12 4.98 12.90
N ALA A 369 -12.38 4.71 13.23
CA ALA A 369 -13.45 4.54 12.25
C ALA A 369 -13.73 5.86 11.53
N ASN A 370 -13.84 6.97 12.26
CA ASN A 370 -14.07 8.29 11.68
C ASN A 370 -12.94 8.70 10.72
N ILE A 371 -11.67 8.49 11.07
CA ILE A 371 -10.54 8.81 10.17
C ILE A 371 -10.55 7.91 8.93
N SER A 372 -10.85 6.62 9.10
CA SER A 372 -10.88 5.65 7.99
C SER A 372 -12.01 5.92 7.02
N LEU A 373 -13.17 6.37 7.52
CA LEU A 373 -14.30 6.80 6.70
C LEU A 373 -13.97 8.06 5.90
N ARG A 374 -13.35 9.06 6.54
CA ARG A 374 -12.86 10.27 5.85
C ARG A 374 -11.84 9.92 4.76
N GLN A 375 -10.89 9.03 5.07
CA GLN A 375 -9.91 8.55 4.11
C GLN A 375 -10.54 7.82 2.92
N SER A 376 -11.52 6.96 3.18
CA SER A 376 -12.25 6.20 2.14
C SER A 376 -13.06 7.12 1.24
N ALA A 377 -13.72 8.12 1.81
CA ALA A 377 -14.45 9.13 1.06
C ALA A 377 -13.52 10.03 0.24
N ALA A 378 -12.36 10.42 0.80
CA ALA A 378 -11.36 11.20 0.08
C ALA A 378 -10.82 10.39 -1.11
N TYR A 379 -10.59 9.09 -0.92
CA TYR A 379 -10.23 8.17 -2.00
C TYR A 379 -11.33 8.04 -3.06
N GLY A 380 -12.60 7.97 -2.66
CA GLY A 380 -13.74 7.95 -3.59
C GLY A 380 -13.81 9.22 -4.44
N PHE A 381 -13.72 10.39 -3.81
CA PHE A 381 -13.72 11.68 -4.51
C PHE A 381 -12.51 11.83 -5.44
N TRP A 382 -11.35 11.39 -4.98
CA TRP A 382 -10.13 11.32 -5.76
C TRP A 382 -10.29 10.44 -7.01
N ASN A 383 -10.83 9.22 -6.84
CA ASN A 383 -11.04 8.28 -7.92
C ASN A 383 -12.04 8.83 -8.95
N LEU A 384 -13.15 9.43 -8.48
CA LEU A 384 -14.13 10.10 -9.33
C LEU A 384 -13.48 11.23 -10.15
N SER A 385 -12.70 12.09 -9.50
CA SER A 385 -12.00 13.21 -10.15
C SER A 385 -11.00 12.71 -11.18
N PHE A 386 -10.18 11.72 -10.83
CA PHE A 386 -9.19 11.13 -11.73
C PHE A 386 -9.85 10.45 -12.93
N ASN A 387 -10.89 9.65 -12.73
CA ASN A 387 -11.59 8.96 -13.82
C ASN A 387 -12.32 9.93 -14.76
N THR A 388 -12.91 10.99 -14.20
CA THR A 388 -13.56 12.04 -14.99
C THR A 388 -12.54 12.82 -15.81
N LEU A 389 -11.40 13.19 -15.22
CA LEU A 389 -10.29 13.84 -15.93
C LEU A 389 -9.67 12.93 -17.02
N TYR A 390 -9.60 11.62 -16.76
CA TYR A 390 -9.12 10.64 -17.72
C TYR A 390 -10.00 10.60 -18.96
N HIS A 391 -11.31 10.39 -18.80
CA HIS A 391 -12.24 10.34 -19.93
C HIS A 391 -12.39 11.70 -20.63
N SER A 392 -12.36 12.81 -19.90
CA SER A 392 -12.41 14.14 -20.52
C SER A 392 -11.16 14.43 -21.35
N THR A 393 -9.98 13.95 -20.92
CA THR A 393 -8.74 14.04 -21.70
C THR A 393 -8.87 13.32 -23.04
N GLN A 394 -9.49 12.13 -23.09
CA GLN A 394 -9.73 11.41 -24.35
C GLN A 394 -10.65 12.21 -25.29
N VAL A 395 -11.73 12.80 -24.75
CA VAL A 395 -12.65 13.64 -25.54
C VAL A 395 -11.94 14.88 -26.09
N ILE A 396 -11.15 15.58 -25.26
CA ILE A 396 -10.38 16.76 -25.66
C ILE A 396 -9.33 16.38 -26.72
N ALA A 397 -8.64 15.26 -26.54
CA ALA A 397 -7.68 14.74 -27.52
C ALA A 397 -8.31 14.52 -28.89
N VAL A 398 -9.51 13.93 -28.94
CA VAL A 398 -10.27 13.74 -30.19
C VAL A 398 -10.74 15.06 -30.78
N LEU A 399 -11.21 16.02 -29.97
CA LEU A 399 -11.67 17.33 -30.46
C LEU A 399 -10.51 18.16 -31.05
N VAL A 400 -9.39 18.28 -30.32
CA VAL A 400 -8.21 19.03 -30.76
C VAL A 400 -7.49 18.31 -31.90
N GLY A 401 -7.39 16.99 -31.82
CA GLY A 401 -6.81 16.16 -32.87
C GLY A 401 -7.64 16.18 -34.15
N GLY A 402 -8.97 16.04 -34.04
CA GLY A 402 -9.90 16.07 -35.16
C GLY A 402 -9.91 17.42 -35.87
N THR A 403 -9.94 18.54 -35.13
CA THR A 403 -9.82 19.88 -35.72
C THR A 403 -8.47 20.08 -36.43
N SER A 404 -7.39 19.49 -35.91
CA SER A 404 -6.06 19.52 -36.56
C SER A 404 -5.98 18.68 -37.83
N ILE A 405 -6.73 17.57 -37.92
CA ILE A 405 -6.88 16.76 -39.14
C ILE A 405 -7.67 17.54 -40.19
N LEU A 406 -8.78 18.18 -39.80
CA LEU A 406 -9.58 19.01 -40.70
C LEU A 406 -8.77 20.19 -41.28
N ALA A 407 -7.83 20.72 -40.51
CA ALA A 407 -6.88 21.74 -40.97
C ALA A 407 -5.73 21.21 -41.83
N GLY A 408 -5.64 19.89 -42.07
CA GLY A 408 -4.62 19.26 -42.91
C GLY A 408 -3.20 19.20 -42.31
N HIS A 409 -3.04 19.52 -41.02
CA HIS A 409 -1.72 19.56 -40.37
C HIS A 409 -1.24 18.20 -39.86
N ILE A 410 -2.16 17.25 -39.60
CA ILE A 410 -1.89 15.97 -38.94
C ILE A 410 -2.66 14.85 -39.65
N THR A 411 -2.03 13.68 -39.80
CA THR A 411 -2.69 12.49 -40.37
C THR A 411 -3.50 11.74 -39.31
N ALA A 412 -4.56 11.03 -39.74
CA ALA A 412 -5.34 10.18 -38.84
C ALA A 412 -4.47 9.13 -38.11
N GLU A 413 -3.42 8.63 -38.77
CA GLU A 413 -2.45 7.70 -38.19
C GLU A 413 -1.72 8.30 -36.97
N GLN A 414 -1.28 9.55 -37.07
CA GLN A 414 -0.61 10.25 -35.97
C GLN A 414 -1.57 10.50 -34.80
N LEU A 415 -2.85 10.78 -35.08
CA LEU A 415 -3.85 10.95 -34.04
C LEU A 415 -4.11 9.64 -33.27
N THR A 416 -4.27 8.52 -33.97
CA THR A 416 -4.48 7.22 -33.31
C THR A 416 -3.28 6.83 -32.46
N LYS A 417 -2.04 7.06 -32.95
CA LYS A 417 -0.82 6.88 -32.14
C LYS A 417 -0.88 7.75 -30.88
N PHE A 418 -1.21 9.03 -31.02
CA PHE A 418 -1.32 9.96 -29.90
C PHE A 418 -2.29 9.48 -28.82
N ILE A 419 -3.49 9.04 -29.21
CA ILE A 419 -4.51 8.54 -28.28
C ILE A 419 -3.97 7.32 -27.51
N LEU A 420 -3.41 6.32 -28.20
CA LEU A 420 -2.88 5.11 -27.55
C LEU A 420 -1.71 5.41 -26.61
N TYR A 421 -0.79 6.29 -27.00
CA TYR A 421 0.32 6.68 -26.11
C TYR A 421 -0.14 7.53 -24.93
N SER A 422 -1.17 8.37 -25.10
CA SER A 422 -1.74 9.14 -23.98
C SER A 422 -2.38 8.22 -22.93
N GLU A 423 -3.10 7.17 -23.36
CA GLU A 423 -3.66 6.17 -22.47
C GLU A 423 -2.55 5.45 -21.70
N TRP A 424 -1.51 5.02 -22.41
CA TRP A 424 -0.39 4.32 -21.79
C TRP A 424 0.40 5.21 -20.81
N LEU A 425 0.59 6.49 -21.12
CA LEU A 425 1.21 7.47 -20.24
C LEU A 425 0.41 7.68 -18.95
N ILE A 426 -0.92 7.73 -19.05
CA ILE A 426 -1.80 7.87 -17.87
C ILE A 426 -1.76 6.61 -17.00
N TYR A 427 -1.78 5.41 -17.60
CA TYR A 427 -1.64 4.15 -16.84
C TYR A 427 -0.28 4.00 -16.15
N SER A 428 0.76 4.61 -16.72
CA SER A 428 2.11 4.59 -16.16
C SER A 428 2.32 5.59 -15.02
N THR A 429 1.45 6.58 -14.88
CA THR A 429 1.51 7.62 -13.84
C THR A 429 0.73 7.18 -12.60
#